data_AF-A0A954HBN3-F1
#
_entry.id   AF-A0A954HBN3-F1
#
_cell.length_a   1.000
_cell.length_b   1.000
_cell.length_c   1.000
_cell.angle_alpha   90.00
_cell.angle_beta   90.00
_cell.angle_gamma   90.00
#
_symmetry.space_group_name_H-M   'P 1'
#
loop_
_entity.id
_entity.type
_entity.pdbx_description
1 polymer ?
#
loop_
_entity_poly.entity_id
_entity_poly.type
_entity_poly.pdbx_seq_one_letter_code
_entity_poly.pdbx_strand_id
1 'polypeptide(L)'
;MAKAIPAPGFNYYEKVVVSGKGEQCQEFLGEQGTIICLDSYHVSRKPYRSDLWTYIVYLQNHALYRTFFQSDLESVGSFESESAYYGERPEISFDLVCEEDTDFMEGSYRLLGELWNVFILRKDDVQEMQIKPTTWRKFTVWERDCNGIVIRFPMDVIMHRENILDAMSQAFGINDWIQIQGPNSMVLR
;
A
#
# COMPACT_ATOMS: atom_id res chain seq x y z
N MET A 1 -25.58 14.73 13.27
CA MET A 1 -24.17 14.76 13.72
C MET A 1 -23.49 13.53 13.15
N ALA A 2 -22.36 13.68 12.45
CA ALA A 2 -21.57 12.53 12.03
C ALA A 2 -21.06 11.80 13.29
N LYS A 3 -21.17 10.46 13.33
CA LYS A 3 -20.62 9.68 14.45
C LYS A 3 -19.09 9.72 14.37
N ALA A 4 -18.43 9.95 15.49
CA ALA A 4 -16.98 9.89 15.58
C ALA A 4 -16.49 8.48 15.20
N ILE A 5 -15.40 8.41 14.44
CA ILE A 5 -14.70 7.16 14.15
C ILE A 5 -13.99 6.72 15.44
N PRO A 6 -14.12 5.45 15.87
CA PRO A 6 -13.40 4.92 17.03
C PRO A 6 -11.90 4.86 16.73
N ALA A 7 -11.08 5.03 17.76
CA ALA A 7 -9.63 4.86 17.62
C ALA A 7 -9.29 3.43 17.10
N PRO A 8 -8.21 3.27 16.33
CA PRO A 8 -7.74 1.95 15.93
C PRO A 8 -7.25 1.16 17.14
N GLY A 9 -7.38 -0.16 17.07
CA GLY A 9 -6.95 -1.09 18.11
C GLY A 9 -5.46 -1.42 18.10
N PHE A 10 -4.77 -1.14 16.99
CA PHE A 10 -3.33 -1.35 16.83
C PHE A 10 -2.64 -0.07 16.35
N ASN A 11 -1.33 0.01 16.52
CA ASN A 11 -0.52 1.13 16.06
C ASN A 11 0.44 0.71 14.95
N TYR A 12 1.02 1.70 14.26
CA TYR A 12 2.12 1.45 13.32
C TYR A 12 3.26 0.69 14.00
N TYR A 13 3.79 -0.28 13.27
CA TYR A 13 4.90 -1.15 13.64
C TYR A 13 4.65 -2.02 14.88
N GLU A 14 3.40 -2.17 15.30
CA GLU A 14 3.00 -3.13 16.31
C GLU A 14 3.07 -4.55 15.75
N LYS A 15 3.63 -5.49 16.53
CA LYS A 15 3.60 -6.91 16.21
C LYS A 15 2.25 -7.51 16.53
N VAL A 16 1.73 -8.27 15.57
CA VAL A 16 0.43 -8.93 15.67
C VAL A 16 0.54 -10.40 15.29
N VAL A 17 -0.41 -11.20 15.73
CA VAL A 17 -0.64 -12.56 15.24
C VAL A 17 -1.99 -12.62 14.56
N VAL A 18 -2.09 -13.33 13.43
CA VAL A 18 -3.36 -13.57 12.75
C VAL A 18 -4.14 -14.63 13.54
N SER A 19 -5.30 -14.25 14.10
CA SER A 19 -6.16 -15.12 14.90
C SER A 19 -7.58 -15.27 14.35
N GLY A 20 -7.92 -14.52 13.30
CA GLY A 20 -9.22 -14.55 12.64
C GLY A 20 -9.57 -15.92 12.04
N LYS A 21 -10.88 -16.19 11.93
CA LYS A 21 -11.42 -17.43 11.32
C LYS A 21 -11.97 -17.24 9.91
N GLY A 22 -11.87 -16.03 9.37
CA GLY A 22 -12.30 -15.72 8.00
C GLY A 22 -11.47 -16.50 6.97
N GLU A 23 -12.02 -16.70 5.78
CA GLU A 23 -11.35 -17.42 4.67
C GLU A 23 -9.97 -16.84 4.37
N GLN A 24 -9.86 -15.51 4.33
CA GLN A 24 -8.60 -14.77 4.14
C GLN A 24 -7.53 -15.00 5.23
N CYS A 25 -7.92 -15.49 6.41
CA CYS A 25 -7.02 -15.75 7.54
C CYS A 25 -6.53 -17.19 7.57
N GLN A 26 -7.21 -18.13 6.88
CA GLN A 26 -6.93 -19.56 7.02
C GLN A 26 -5.50 -19.92 6.58
N GLU A 27 -4.98 -19.26 5.55
CA GLU A 27 -3.61 -19.46 5.07
C GLU A 27 -2.56 -18.95 6.08
N PHE A 28 -2.90 -17.96 6.91
CA PHE A 28 -1.95 -17.25 7.78
C PHE A 28 -2.26 -17.45 9.27
N LEU A 29 -3.13 -18.37 9.63
CA LEU A 29 -3.58 -18.53 11.02
C LEU A 29 -2.39 -18.87 11.94
N GLY A 30 -2.17 -18.05 12.97
CA GLY A 30 -1.04 -18.17 13.90
C GLY A 30 0.25 -17.52 13.41
N GLU A 31 0.30 -17.02 12.16
CA GLU A 31 1.46 -16.29 11.66
C GLU A 31 1.58 -14.94 12.36
N GLN A 32 2.82 -14.58 12.69
CA GLN A 32 3.14 -13.26 13.20
C GLN A 32 3.45 -12.30 12.06
N GLY A 33 3.09 -11.05 12.27
CA GLY A 33 3.37 -9.97 11.35
C GLY A 33 3.54 -8.64 12.05
N THR A 34 3.67 -7.58 11.27
CA THR A 34 3.80 -6.22 11.79
C THR A 34 2.95 -5.24 11.00
N ILE A 35 2.28 -4.35 11.71
CA ILE A 35 1.38 -3.35 11.14
C ILE A 35 2.19 -2.29 10.37
N ILE A 36 1.94 -2.17 9.07
CA ILE A 36 2.63 -1.24 8.17
C ILE A 36 1.75 -0.04 7.84
N CYS A 37 0.44 -0.25 7.75
CA CYS A 37 -0.53 0.77 7.40
C CYS A 37 -1.84 0.51 8.13
N LEU A 38 -2.54 1.61 8.44
CA LEU A 38 -3.90 1.61 8.95
C LEU A 38 -4.79 2.29 7.91
N ASP A 39 -5.99 1.74 7.72
CA ASP A 39 -6.98 2.31 6.82
C ASP A 39 -8.37 2.36 7.46
N SER A 40 -8.98 3.54 7.40
CA SER A 40 -10.26 3.87 8.01
C SER A 40 -11.45 3.69 7.05
N TYR A 41 -11.27 3.25 5.81
CA TYR A 41 -12.32 3.20 4.80
C TYR A 41 -13.56 2.43 5.28
N HIS A 42 -13.36 1.21 5.80
CA HIS A 42 -14.48 0.37 6.23
C HIS A 42 -15.14 0.86 7.52
N VAL A 43 -14.35 1.30 8.52
CA VAL A 43 -14.88 1.81 9.79
C VAL A 43 -15.57 3.18 9.62
N SER A 44 -15.11 4.04 8.72
CA SER A 44 -15.76 5.34 8.45
C SER A 44 -17.18 5.18 7.89
N ARG A 45 -17.42 4.11 7.13
CA ARG A 45 -18.75 3.75 6.61
C ARG A 45 -19.64 3.08 7.67
N LYS A 46 -19.06 2.49 8.71
CA LYS A 46 -19.77 1.85 9.83
C LYS A 46 -19.10 2.20 11.18
N PRO A 47 -19.19 3.45 11.68
CA PRO A 47 -18.40 3.89 12.84
C PRO A 47 -18.69 3.18 14.17
N TYR A 48 -19.77 2.40 14.25
CA TYR A 48 -20.09 1.57 15.42
C TYR A 48 -19.39 0.20 15.40
N ARG A 49 -18.61 -0.10 14.36
CA ARG A 49 -17.88 -1.35 14.17
C ARG A 49 -16.37 -1.07 14.15
N SER A 50 -15.80 -0.85 15.33
CA SER A 50 -14.35 -0.65 15.49
C SER A 50 -13.52 -1.83 15.00
N ASP A 51 -14.12 -3.02 14.96
CA ASP A 51 -13.54 -4.23 14.42
C ASP A 51 -13.27 -4.17 12.90
N LEU A 52 -13.84 -3.19 12.19
CA LEU A 52 -13.65 -2.99 10.75
C LEU A 52 -12.51 -2.05 10.38
N TRP A 53 -11.68 -1.62 11.34
CA TRP A 53 -10.38 -1.05 10.98
C TRP A 53 -9.60 -2.04 10.13
N THR A 54 -8.98 -1.54 9.06
CA THR A 54 -8.22 -2.36 8.13
C THR A 54 -6.74 -2.08 8.31
N TYR A 55 -5.92 -3.12 8.25
CA TYR A 55 -4.48 -3.04 8.49
C TYR A 55 -3.74 -3.76 7.37
N ILE A 56 -2.68 -3.13 6.86
CA ILE A 56 -1.66 -3.85 6.09
C ILE A 56 -0.65 -4.43 7.07
N VAL A 57 -0.49 -5.74 7.04
CA VAL A 57 0.45 -6.50 7.87
C VAL A 57 1.54 -7.07 6.98
N TYR A 58 2.80 -6.82 7.32
CA TYR A 58 3.94 -7.54 6.73
C TYR A 58 4.13 -8.86 7.47
N LEU A 59 4.06 -9.98 6.75
CA LEU A 59 4.24 -11.33 7.27
C LEU A 59 5.67 -11.79 6.97
N GLN A 60 6.57 -11.66 7.94
CA GLN A 60 8.02 -11.85 7.73
C GLN A 60 8.36 -13.22 7.16
N ASN A 61 7.72 -14.29 7.65
CA ASN A 61 7.98 -15.68 7.21
C ASN A 61 7.69 -15.92 5.73
N HIS A 62 6.83 -15.10 5.14
CA HIS A 62 6.42 -15.20 3.74
C HIS A 62 6.99 -14.07 2.87
N ALA A 63 7.68 -13.09 3.47
CA ALA A 63 8.19 -11.89 2.81
C ALA A 63 7.13 -11.17 1.95
N LEU A 64 5.91 -11.04 2.47
CA LEU A 64 4.78 -10.44 1.75
C LEU A 64 3.89 -9.60 2.66
N TYR A 65 3.01 -8.83 2.01
CA TYR A 65 2.02 -7.98 2.67
C TYR A 65 0.61 -8.56 2.50
N ARG A 66 -0.20 -8.48 3.55
CA ARG A 66 -1.63 -8.85 3.53
C ARG A 66 -2.46 -7.84 4.28
N THR A 67 -3.73 -7.76 3.89
CA THR A 67 -4.70 -6.87 4.50
C THR A 67 -5.61 -7.67 5.41
N PHE A 68 -5.78 -7.20 6.65
CA PHE A 68 -6.62 -7.85 7.66
C PHE A 68 -7.55 -6.84 8.32
N PHE A 69 -8.69 -7.31 8.81
CA PHE A 69 -9.50 -6.52 9.73
C PHE A 69 -8.92 -6.57 11.14
N GLN A 70 -9.30 -5.59 11.97
CA GLN A 70 -8.91 -5.58 13.37
C GLN A 70 -9.33 -6.87 14.10
N SER A 71 -10.51 -7.41 13.76
CA SER A 71 -11.03 -8.65 14.34
C SER A 71 -10.20 -9.89 14.02
N ASP A 72 -9.31 -9.80 13.04
CA ASP A 72 -8.53 -10.92 12.54
C ASP A 72 -7.14 -11.00 13.20
N LEU A 73 -6.82 -10.03 14.07
CA LEU A 73 -5.50 -9.83 14.63
C LEU A 73 -5.54 -9.78 16.16
N GLU A 74 -4.47 -10.25 16.78
CA GLU A 74 -4.20 -10.09 18.20
C GLU A 74 -2.83 -9.43 18.39
N SER A 75 -2.74 -8.50 19.35
CA SER A 75 -1.48 -7.83 19.67
C SER A 75 -0.51 -8.80 20.36
N VAL A 76 0.76 -8.75 19.95
CA VAL A 76 1.88 -9.43 20.63
C VAL A 76 2.49 -8.52 21.72
N GLY A 77 2.05 -7.26 21.83
CA GLY A 77 2.51 -6.31 22.85
C GLY A 77 3.95 -5.82 22.66
N SER A 78 4.51 -5.97 21.45
CA SER A 78 5.85 -5.49 21.11
C SER A 78 5.81 -4.73 19.78
N PHE A 79 6.83 -3.89 19.56
CA PHE A 79 6.91 -2.98 18.41
C PHE A 79 8.26 -3.12 17.73
N GLU A 80 8.29 -2.87 16.44
CA GLU A 80 9.52 -2.70 15.68
C GLU A 80 9.76 -1.21 15.38
N SER A 81 11.02 -0.88 15.08
CA SER A 81 11.34 0.47 14.60
C SER A 81 10.83 0.63 13.18
N GLU A 82 10.32 1.81 12.86
CA GLU A 82 9.94 2.21 11.50
C GLU A 82 11.03 1.92 10.45
N SER A 83 12.30 2.19 10.79
CA SER A 83 13.43 2.00 9.88
C SER A 83 13.67 0.54 9.49
N ALA A 84 13.09 -0.43 10.20
CA ALA A 84 13.12 -1.83 9.80
C ALA A 84 12.33 -2.11 8.50
N TYR A 85 11.51 -1.14 8.08
CA TYR A 85 10.63 -1.24 6.91
C TYR A 85 11.03 -0.34 5.75
N TYR A 86 12.13 0.39 5.89
CA TYR A 86 12.69 1.17 4.80
C TYR A 86 13.19 0.26 3.69
N GLY A 87 13.05 0.71 2.44
CA GLY A 87 13.58 -0.01 1.29
C GLY A 87 15.11 -0.10 1.37
N GLU A 88 15.66 -1.27 1.09
CA GLU A 88 17.12 -1.47 0.96
C GLU A 88 17.60 -1.21 -0.48
N ARG A 89 16.65 -1.10 -1.42
CA ARG A 89 16.85 -0.87 -2.85
C ARG A 89 15.53 -0.39 -3.47
N PRO A 90 15.54 0.08 -4.73
CA PRO A 90 14.33 0.42 -5.46
C PRO A 90 13.47 -0.81 -5.73
N GLU A 91 12.26 -0.80 -5.21
CA GLU A 91 11.30 -1.89 -5.33
C GLU A 91 9.96 -1.38 -5.83
N ILE A 92 9.28 -2.20 -6.62
CA ILE A 92 7.97 -1.89 -7.21
C ILE A 92 7.04 -3.09 -7.09
N SER A 93 5.77 -2.83 -6.89
CA SER A 93 4.69 -3.82 -6.86
C SER A 93 3.52 -3.28 -7.65
N PHE A 94 3.00 -4.08 -8.57
CA PHE A 94 1.80 -3.76 -9.33
C PHE A 94 0.59 -4.39 -8.66
N ASP A 95 -0.50 -3.65 -8.52
CA ASP A 95 -1.73 -4.19 -7.91
C ASP A 95 -2.44 -5.18 -8.85
N LEU A 96 -2.19 -5.06 -10.16
CA LEU A 96 -2.75 -5.92 -11.20
C LEU A 96 -1.63 -6.46 -12.10
N VAL A 97 -1.91 -7.57 -12.78
CA VAL A 97 -0.98 -8.11 -13.77
C VAL A 97 -1.00 -7.22 -15.01
N CYS A 98 0.16 -6.73 -15.41
CA CYS A 98 0.33 -5.87 -16.59
C CYS A 98 0.61 -6.72 -17.83
N GLU A 99 -0.41 -7.42 -18.33
CA GLU A 99 -0.28 -8.32 -19.51
C GLU A 99 -0.63 -7.65 -20.84
N GLU A 100 -1.47 -6.61 -20.82
CA GLU A 100 -1.96 -5.93 -22.02
C GLU A 100 -1.88 -4.40 -21.89
N ASP A 101 -2.08 -3.70 -23.01
CA ASP A 101 -2.22 -2.24 -23.03
C ASP A 101 -3.42 -1.82 -22.18
N THR A 102 -3.13 -1.26 -21.01
CA THR A 102 -4.16 -0.78 -20.07
C THR A 102 -4.23 0.74 -20.08
N ASP A 103 -5.40 1.31 -19.82
CA ASP A 103 -5.55 2.77 -19.68
C ASP A 103 -5.17 3.27 -18.28
N PHE A 104 -5.07 2.35 -17.32
CA PHE A 104 -4.80 2.64 -15.92
C PHE A 104 -3.97 1.54 -15.27
N MET A 105 -2.96 1.93 -14.51
CA MET A 105 -2.19 1.05 -13.64
C MET A 105 -1.94 1.76 -12.31
N GLU A 106 -2.07 1.03 -11.21
CA GLU A 106 -1.61 1.52 -9.92
C GLU A 106 -0.83 0.43 -9.19
N GLY A 107 -0.08 0.87 -8.19
CA GLY A 107 0.74 -0.01 -7.39
C GLY A 107 1.52 0.78 -6.36
N SER A 108 2.45 0.09 -5.72
CA SER A 108 3.29 0.65 -4.68
C SER A 108 4.76 0.55 -5.07
N TYR A 109 5.55 1.50 -4.60
CA TYR A 109 6.99 1.50 -4.78
C TYR A 109 7.67 1.97 -3.50
N ARG A 110 8.93 1.60 -3.29
CA ARG A 110 9.77 2.22 -2.27
C ARG A 110 11.18 2.38 -2.79
N LEU A 111 11.84 3.46 -2.35
CA LEU A 111 13.23 3.75 -2.67
C LEU A 111 14.13 3.38 -1.48
N LEU A 112 15.45 3.49 -1.68
CA LEU A 112 16.43 3.28 -0.62
C LEU A 112 16.17 4.25 0.54
N GLY A 113 15.97 3.70 1.75
CA GLY A 113 15.73 4.50 2.95
C GLY A 113 14.29 5.04 3.08
N GLU A 114 13.38 4.65 2.18
CA GLU A 114 12.00 5.13 2.19
C GLU A 114 10.98 4.03 2.52
N LEU A 115 9.84 4.44 3.07
CA LEU A 115 8.66 3.58 3.18
C LEU A 115 7.97 3.42 1.82
N TRP A 116 6.96 2.56 1.78
CA TRP A 116 6.10 2.41 0.62
C TRP A 116 5.33 3.69 0.30
N ASN A 117 5.40 4.07 -0.97
CA ASN A 117 4.66 5.13 -1.63
C ASN A 117 3.77 4.51 -2.72
N VAL A 118 2.85 5.31 -3.26
CA VAL A 118 1.93 4.86 -4.32
C VAL A 118 2.29 5.49 -5.65
N PHE A 119 2.19 4.72 -6.73
CA PHE A 119 2.19 5.28 -8.08
C PHE A 119 0.84 5.07 -8.73
N ILE A 120 0.41 6.03 -9.53
CA ILE A 120 -0.73 5.91 -10.44
C ILE A 120 -0.23 6.27 -11.83
N LEU A 121 -0.40 5.37 -12.78
CA LEU A 121 -0.23 5.66 -14.20
C LEU A 121 -1.58 5.62 -14.89
N ARG A 122 -1.81 6.57 -15.78
CA ARG A 122 -3.03 6.61 -16.59
C ARG A 122 -2.80 7.31 -17.91
N LYS A 123 -3.58 6.95 -18.92
CA LYS A 123 -3.66 7.73 -20.15
C LYS A 123 -4.59 8.93 -19.95
N ASP A 124 -4.16 10.10 -20.41
CA ASP A 124 -4.90 11.36 -20.37
C ASP A 124 -4.66 12.13 -21.68
N ASP A 125 -5.48 13.16 -21.95
CA ASP A 125 -5.26 14.10 -23.04
C ASP A 125 -4.09 15.06 -22.72
N VAL A 126 -2.87 14.55 -22.86
CA VAL A 126 -1.60 15.28 -22.69
C VAL A 126 -0.71 15.06 -23.92
N GLN A 127 0.04 16.09 -24.32
CA GLN A 127 0.92 16.00 -25.49
C GLN A 127 2.19 15.18 -25.23
N GLU A 128 2.68 15.22 -23.99
CA GLU A 128 3.88 14.51 -23.54
C GLU A 128 3.63 13.92 -22.16
N MET A 129 4.46 12.95 -21.76
CA MET A 129 4.36 12.32 -20.45
C MET A 129 4.55 13.37 -19.33
N GLN A 130 3.64 13.40 -18.37
CA GLN A 130 3.71 14.30 -17.22
C GLN A 130 3.88 13.50 -15.93
N ILE A 131 4.87 13.88 -15.12
CA ILE A 131 5.11 13.28 -13.81
C ILE A 131 4.78 14.31 -12.74
N LYS A 132 3.88 13.94 -11.81
CA LYS A 132 3.44 14.84 -10.74
C LYS A 132 3.52 14.18 -9.37
N PRO A 133 4.39 14.67 -8.47
CA PRO A 133 4.35 14.31 -7.06
C PRO A 133 2.97 14.58 -6.46
N THR A 134 2.47 13.64 -5.67
CA THR A 134 1.14 13.69 -5.07
C THR A 134 1.19 13.21 -3.62
N THR A 135 0.37 13.82 -2.78
CA THR A 135 0.12 13.36 -1.41
C THR A 135 -1.38 13.15 -1.26
N TRP A 136 -1.79 11.93 -0.89
CA TRP A 136 -3.15 11.58 -0.56
C TRP A 136 -3.34 11.73 0.95
N ARG A 137 -4.18 12.70 1.32
CA ARG A 137 -4.50 12.95 2.72
C ARG A 137 -5.45 11.90 3.24
N LYS A 138 -5.10 11.28 4.36
CA LYS A 138 -5.97 10.30 4.99
C LYS A 138 -7.09 10.99 5.78
N PHE A 139 -8.16 10.23 6.04
CA PHE A 139 -9.38 10.77 6.61
C PHE A 139 -9.24 11.06 8.10
N THR A 140 -8.39 10.31 8.80
CA THR A 140 -8.22 10.42 10.25
C THR A 140 -6.80 10.81 10.64
N VAL A 141 -6.67 11.34 11.85
CA VAL A 141 -5.36 11.70 12.44
C VAL A 141 -4.52 10.49 12.87
N TRP A 142 -5.11 9.29 12.88
CA TRP A 142 -4.41 8.05 13.23
C TRP A 142 -3.70 7.43 12.03
N GLU A 143 -4.06 7.86 10.83
CA GLU A 143 -3.47 7.39 9.59
C GLU A 143 -2.36 8.35 9.15
N ARG A 144 -1.41 7.84 8.36
CA ARG A 144 -0.36 8.66 7.76
C ARG A 144 -0.78 8.99 6.34
N ASP A 145 -0.58 10.24 5.94
CA ASP A 145 -0.72 10.62 4.54
C ASP A 145 0.17 9.74 3.66
N CYS A 146 -0.35 9.34 2.51
CA CYS A 146 0.40 8.56 1.54
C CYS A 146 1.04 9.51 0.52
N ASN A 147 2.34 9.39 0.31
CA ASN A 147 3.01 10.10 -0.77
C ASN A 147 3.12 9.22 -2.02
N GLY A 148 3.46 9.84 -3.13
CA GLY A 148 3.62 9.13 -4.38
C GLY A 148 3.69 10.02 -5.60
N ILE A 149 3.44 9.41 -6.75
CA ILE A 149 3.45 10.09 -8.03
C ILE A 149 2.24 9.69 -8.88
N VAL A 150 1.79 10.64 -9.69
CA VAL A 150 0.87 10.37 -10.80
C VAL A 150 1.62 10.62 -12.09
N ILE A 151 1.71 9.60 -12.93
CA ILE A 151 2.26 9.68 -14.28
C ILE A 151 1.09 9.67 -15.27
N ARG A 152 1.04 10.69 -16.12
CA ARG A 152 0.04 10.80 -17.20
C ARG A 152 0.73 10.56 -18.52
N PHE A 153 0.26 9.57 -19.26
CA PHE A 153 0.70 9.29 -20.62
C PHE A 153 -0.26 9.91 -21.63
N PRO A 154 0.25 10.35 -22.80
CA PRO A 154 -0.58 10.59 -23.96
C PRO A 154 -1.45 9.38 -24.32
N MET A 155 -2.63 9.61 -24.90
CA MET A 155 -3.61 8.57 -25.22
C MET A 155 -3.09 7.48 -26.19
N ASP A 156 -2.09 7.80 -27.01
CA ASP A 156 -1.51 6.91 -28.02
C ASP A 156 -0.34 6.06 -27.49
N VAL A 157 0.13 6.30 -26.27
CA VAL A 157 1.18 5.48 -25.65
C VAL A 157 0.61 4.14 -25.23
N ILE A 158 1.33 3.07 -25.55
CA ILE A 158 1.03 1.71 -25.07
C ILE A 158 1.55 1.58 -23.64
N MET A 159 0.69 1.28 -22.68
CA MET A 159 1.07 1.11 -21.29
C MET A 159 1.17 -0.38 -20.95
N HIS A 160 2.32 -0.96 -21.25
CA HIS A 160 2.75 -2.28 -20.78
C HIS A 160 3.87 -2.15 -19.76
N ARG A 161 4.23 -3.28 -19.15
CA ARG A 161 5.16 -3.37 -18.01
C ARG A 161 6.48 -2.60 -18.25
N GLU A 162 7.13 -2.82 -19.37
CA GLU A 162 8.43 -2.22 -19.69
C GLU A 162 8.32 -0.69 -19.78
N ASN A 163 7.29 -0.15 -20.47
CA ASN A 163 7.09 1.29 -20.58
C ASN A 163 6.76 1.93 -19.22
N ILE A 164 6.09 1.20 -18.33
CA ILE A 164 5.84 1.67 -16.96
C ILE A 164 7.14 1.75 -16.18
N LEU A 165 7.98 0.71 -16.25
CA LEU A 165 9.29 0.71 -15.59
C LEU A 165 10.20 1.81 -16.16
N ASP A 166 10.17 2.08 -17.46
CA ASP A 166 10.90 3.18 -18.08
C ASP A 166 10.41 4.55 -17.57
N ALA A 167 9.09 4.73 -17.45
CA ALA A 167 8.53 5.96 -16.90
C ALA A 167 8.88 6.17 -15.42
N MET A 168 8.84 5.11 -14.61
CA MET A 168 9.31 5.14 -13.23
C MET A 168 10.81 5.44 -13.17
N SER A 169 11.60 4.87 -14.08
CA SER A 169 13.04 5.11 -14.16
C SER A 169 13.37 6.56 -14.50
N GLN A 170 12.62 7.17 -15.43
CA GLN A 170 12.72 8.59 -15.74
C GLN A 170 12.31 9.48 -14.57
N ALA A 171 11.28 9.09 -13.81
CA ALA A 171 10.79 9.85 -12.67
C ALA A 171 11.80 9.93 -11.51
N PHE A 172 12.55 8.85 -11.28
CA PHE A 172 13.43 8.74 -10.11
C PHE A 172 14.93 8.71 -10.45
N GLY A 173 15.31 8.63 -11.73
CA GLY A 173 16.70 8.46 -12.16
C GLY A 173 17.28 7.09 -11.77
N ILE A 174 16.46 6.04 -11.76
CA ILE A 174 16.79 4.69 -11.30
C ILE A 174 16.47 3.69 -12.40
N ASN A 175 17.42 2.87 -12.82
CA ASN A 175 17.19 1.89 -13.90
C ASN A 175 16.92 0.47 -13.39
N ASP A 176 17.28 0.18 -12.14
CA ASP A 176 17.26 -1.19 -11.59
C ASP A 176 16.11 -1.36 -10.60
N TRP A 177 14.91 -1.58 -11.12
CA TRP A 177 13.72 -1.89 -10.32
C TRP A 177 13.60 -3.38 -10.03
N ILE A 178 13.46 -3.73 -8.77
CA ILE A 178 13.10 -5.10 -8.37
C ILE A 178 11.61 -5.17 -8.16
N GLN A 179 10.91 -5.96 -8.98
CA GLN A 179 9.52 -6.26 -8.70
C GLN A 179 9.41 -7.25 -7.55
N ILE A 180 8.59 -6.91 -6.56
CA ILE A 180 8.22 -7.77 -5.44
C ILE A 180 6.70 -7.79 -5.23
N GLN A 181 6.23 -8.62 -4.31
CA GLN A 181 4.86 -8.55 -3.82
C GLN A 181 4.77 -7.54 -2.68
N GLY A 182 4.50 -6.28 -3.03
CA GLY A 182 4.34 -5.17 -2.09
C GLY A 182 2.94 -5.07 -1.48
N PRO A 183 2.70 -4.02 -0.68
CA PRO A 183 1.39 -3.72 -0.13
C PRO A 183 0.41 -3.26 -1.22
N ASN A 184 -0.87 -3.51 -0.99
CA ASN A 184 -1.96 -3.03 -1.85
C ASN A 184 -2.02 -1.50 -1.84
N SER A 185 -1.92 -0.89 -3.03
CA SER A 185 -1.82 0.58 -3.16
C SER A 185 -3.11 1.30 -2.78
N MET A 186 -4.28 0.67 -2.97
CA MET A 186 -5.57 1.25 -2.57
C MET A 186 -5.71 1.37 -1.06
N VAL A 187 -5.14 0.46 -0.28
CA VAL A 187 -5.18 0.53 1.20
C VAL A 187 -4.14 1.54 1.71
N LEU A 188 -2.99 1.66 1.03
CA LEU A 188 -2.01 2.69 1.35
C LEU A 188 -2.56 4.10 1.12
N ARG A 189 -3.27 4.33 0.01
CA ARG A 189 -3.82 5.63 -0.42
C ARG A 189 -5.05 6.06 0.37
#